data_AF-A0A1Y1LZZ2-F1
#
_entry.id   AF-A0A1Y1LZZ2-F1
#
_cell.length_a   1.000
_cell.length_b   1.000
_cell.length_c   1.000
_cell.angle_alpha   90.00
_cell.angle_beta   90.00
_cell.angle_gamma   90.00
#
_symmetry.space_group_name_H-M   'P 1'
#
loop_
_entity.id
_entity.type
_entity.pdbx_description
1 polymer ?
#
loop_
_entity_poly.entity_id
_entity_poly.type
_entity_poly.pdbx_seq_one_letter_code
_entity_poly.pdbx_strand_id
1 'polypeptide(L)'
;MPVLLQLELITTYQYLQLRFGKSVKILASFMYIFQLVTYNPVVIFLPCLAFSQATGYNIYLIAPATTVFCVFYTAIGGLKTVVWTDTLQSISILLGSVVVLAMGLYQSGGVGNVFKIARDGGRLDVFKYVTER
;
A
#
# COMPACT_ATOMS: atom_id res chain seq x y z
N MET A 1 2.89 -9.13 -21.81
CA MET A 1 4.08 -9.64 -21.10
C MET A 1 4.88 -10.69 -21.91
N PRO A 2 5.24 -10.52 -23.21
CA PRO A 2 6.17 -11.46 -23.87
C PRO A 2 7.63 -10.96 -23.98
N VAL A 3 7.86 -9.64 -24.03
CA VAL A 3 9.19 -9.06 -24.31
C VAL A 3 10.21 -9.20 -23.17
N LEU A 4 9.76 -9.20 -21.90
CA LEU A 4 10.66 -9.33 -20.74
C LEU A 4 11.07 -10.80 -20.49
N LEU A 5 10.19 -11.75 -20.81
CA LEU A 5 10.42 -13.19 -20.65
C LEU A 5 11.35 -13.75 -21.73
N GLN A 6 11.35 -13.16 -22.94
CA GLN A 6 12.21 -13.57 -24.05
C GLN A 6 13.69 -13.17 -23.89
N LEU A 7 13.99 -12.25 -22.96
CA LEU A 7 15.33 -11.67 -22.81
C LEU A 7 16.06 -12.11 -21.53
N GLU A 8 15.50 -13.02 -20.71
CA GLU A 8 16.04 -13.44 -19.40
C GLU A 8 16.45 -12.25 -18.50
N LEU A 9 15.77 -11.11 -18.66
CA LEU A 9 16.10 -9.91 -17.90
C LEU A 9 15.44 -9.96 -16.54
N ILE A 10 16.27 -9.99 -15.50
CA ILE A 10 15.87 -10.05 -14.10
C ILE A 10 15.24 -8.71 -13.66
N THR A 11 15.50 -7.59 -14.37
CA THR A 11 15.02 -6.26 -13.99
C THR A 11 14.59 -5.38 -15.19
N THR A 12 13.52 -4.60 -15.03
CA THR A 12 13.00 -3.64 -16.03
C THR A 12 14.06 -2.60 -16.44
N TYR A 13 15.00 -2.27 -15.56
CA TYR A 13 16.08 -1.31 -15.83
C TYR A 13 17.15 -1.86 -16.78
N GLN A 14 17.38 -3.18 -16.82
CA GLN A 14 18.28 -3.76 -17.83
C GLN A 14 17.67 -3.68 -19.24
N TYR A 15 16.34 -3.78 -19.36
CA TYR A 15 15.66 -3.53 -20.64
C TYR A 15 15.87 -2.08 -21.09
N LEU A 16 15.73 -1.13 -20.17
CA LEU A 16 15.97 0.29 -20.44
C LEU A 16 17.43 0.56 -20.87
N GLN A 17 18.39 -0.17 -20.30
CA GLN A 17 19.80 -0.12 -20.70
C GLN A 17 20.03 -0.60 -22.14
N LEU A 18 19.36 -1.67 -22.57
CA LEU A 18 19.51 -2.19 -23.94
C LEU A 18 18.95 -1.23 -25.00
N ARG A 19 17.91 -0.44 -24.65
CA ARG A 19 17.26 0.49 -25.57
C ARG A 19 17.90 1.89 -25.58
N PHE A 20 18.32 2.41 -24.42
CA PHE A 20 18.73 3.82 -24.26
C PHE A 20 20.15 3.99 -23.67
N GLY A 21 20.86 2.90 -23.39
CA GLY A 21 22.22 2.92 -22.86
C GLY A 21 22.32 3.00 -21.33
N LYS A 22 23.57 2.93 -20.82
CA LYS A 22 23.86 2.83 -19.38
C LYS A 22 23.48 4.07 -18.58
N SER A 23 23.58 5.28 -19.15
CA SER A 23 23.29 6.53 -18.43
C SER A 23 21.83 6.61 -17.99
N VAL A 24 20.90 6.21 -18.86
CA VAL A 24 19.45 6.20 -18.55
C VAL A 24 19.12 5.16 -17.47
N LYS A 25 19.79 4.01 -17.47
CA LYS A 25 19.64 3.02 -16.39
C LYS A 25 20.02 3.60 -15.02
N ILE A 26 21.18 4.25 -14.94
CA ILE A 26 21.67 4.80 -13.66
C ILE A 26 20.72 5.89 -13.16
N LEU A 27 20.31 6.81 -14.05
CA LEU A 27 19.35 7.87 -13.69
C LEU A 27 18.01 7.29 -13.23
N ALA A 28 17.44 6.33 -13.98
CA ALA A 28 16.17 5.70 -13.64
C ALA A 28 16.23 4.92 -12.31
N SER A 29 17.32 4.16 -12.08
CA SER A 29 17.54 3.46 -10.80
C SER A 29 17.68 4.44 -9.64
N PHE A 30 18.39 5.56 -9.83
CA PHE A 30 18.53 6.59 -8.81
C PHE A 30 17.19 7.24 -8.45
N MET A 31 16.42 7.67 -9.45
CA MET A 31 15.08 8.24 -9.23
C MET A 31 14.15 7.27 -8.52
N TYR A 32 14.24 5.97 -8.84
CA TYR A 32 13.45 4.94 -8.19
C TYR A 32 13.85 4.72 -6.74
N ILE A 33 15.15 4.64 -6.43
CA ILE A 33 15.62 4.52 -5.04
C ILE A 33 15.18 5.74 -4.23
N PHE A 34 15.28 6.94 -4.80
CA PHE A 34 14.82 8.16 -4.15
C PHE A 34 13.31 8.11 -3.85
N GLN A 35 12.49 7.75 -4.83
CA GLN A 35 11.04 7.52 -4.65
C GLN A 35 10.78 6.49 -3.55
N LEU A 36 11.51 5.38 -3.54
CA LEU A 36 11.36 4.28 -2.59
C LEU A 36 11.66 4.74 -1.15
N VAL A 37 12.75 5.48 -0.95
CA VAL A 37 13.17 6.00 0.36
C VAL A 37 12.16 7.02 0.90
N THR A 38 11.59 7.87 0.05
CA THR A 38 10.59 8.85 0.49
C THR A 38 9.22 8.23 0.75
N TYR A 39 8.78 7.28 -0.09
CA TYR A 39 7.43 6.72 -0.02
C TYR A 39 7.27 5.66 1.08
N ASN A 40 8.25 4.78 1.29
CA ASN A 40 8.10 3.66 2.24
C ASN A 40 7.85 4.09 3.70
N PRO A 41 8.55 5.08 4.27
CA PRO A 41 8.27 5.55 5.63
C PRO A 41 6.83 6.03 5.81
N VAL A 42 6.26 6.69 4.80
CA VAL A 42 4.87 7.16 4.82
C VAL A 42 3.91 5.96 4.87
N VAL A 43 4.18 4.91 4.10
CA VAL A 43 3.36 3.69 4.11
C VAL A 43 3.44 2.97 5.45
N ILE A 44 4.64 2.87 6.05
CA ILE A 44 4.86 2.21 7.35
C ILE A 44 4.25 3.02 8.51
N PHE A 45 4.07 4.33 8.34
CA PHE A 45 3.49 5.18 9.36
C PHE A 45 2.01 4.84 9.66
N LEU A 46 1.20 4.50 8.66
CA LEU A 46 -0.21 4.14 8.85
C LEU A 46 -0.43 2.96 9.81
N PRO A 47 0.20 1.78 9.62
CA PRO A 47 0.04 0.67 10.55
C PRO A 47 0.64 0.97 11.93
N CYS A 48 1.73 1.73 12.02
CA CYS A 48 2.29 2.18 13.30
C CYS A 48 1.30 3.06 14.06
N LEU A 49 0.62 3.97 13.37
CA LEU A 49 -0.41 4.83 13.95
C LEU A 49 -1.60 3.99 14.43
N ALA A 50 -2.10 3.05 13.62
CA ALA A 50 -3.17 2.15 14.02
C ALA A 50 -2.79 1.33 15.26
N PHE A 51 -1.56 0.82 15.33
CA PHE A 51 -1.05 0.05 16.47
C PHE A 51 -0.88 0.90 17.74
N SER A 52 -0.41 2.14 17.59
CA SER A 52 -0.33 3.13 18.68
C SER A 52 -1.71 3.43 19.26
N GLN A 53 -2.73 3.60 18.40
CA GLN A 53 -4.11 3.80 18.84
C GLN A 53 -4.71 2.56 19.52
N ALA A 54 -4.34 1.36 19.08
CA ALA A 54 -4.81 0.12 19.70
C ALA A 54 -4.18 -0.15 21.08
N THR A 55 -2.90 0.21 21.26
CA THR A 55 -2.14 -0.13 22.48
C THR A 55 -1.99 1.04 23.45
N GLY A 56 -2.22 2.28 22.99
CA GLY A 56 -2.03 3.50 23.79
C GLY A 56 -0.57 3.94 23.98
N TYR A 57 0.40 3.22 23.40
CA TYR A 57 1.82 3.58 23.46
C TYR A 57 2.17 4.68 22.45
N ASN A 58 3.22 5.42 22.77
CA ASN A 58 3.71 6.51 21.92
C ASN A 58 4.29 5.99 20.60
N ILE A 59 3.86 6.60 19.49
CA ILE A 59 4.32 6.29 18.13
C ILE A 59 5.84 6.45 17.95
N TYR A 60 6.49 7.36 18.69
CA TYR A 60 7.94 7.55 18.66
C TYR A 60 8.72 6.31 19.13
N LEU A 61 8.11 5.43 19.93
CA LEU A 61 8.72 4.19 20.39
C LEU A 61 8.39 3.02 19.45
N ILE A 62 7.13 2.94 18.99
CA ILE A 62 6.63 1.86 18.13
C ILE A 62 7.24 1.91 16.73
N ALA A 63 7.34 3.10 16.13
CA ALA A 63 7.80 3.26 14.75
C ALA A 63 9.23 2.76 14.52
N PRO A 64 10.26 3.17 15.30
CA PRO A 64 11.60 2.65 15.12
C PRO A 64 11.69 1.15 15.44
N ALA A 65 11.01 0.67 16.49
CA ALA A 65 11.00 -0.75 16.83
C ALA A 65 10.46 -1.61 15.68
N THR A 66 9.27 -1.26 15.16
CA THR A 66 8.62 -1.97 14.05
C THR A 66 9.47 -1.93 12.77
N THR A 67 10.11 -0.79 12.49
CA THR A 67 10.99 -0.65 11.33
C THR A 67 12.23 -1.54 11.44
N VAL A 68 12.85 -1.64 12.62
CA VAL A 68 14.01 -2.51 12.85
C VAL A 68 13.61 -3.98 12.66
N PHE A 69 12.50 -4.43 13.25
CA PHE A 69 11.99 -5.78 13.02
C PHE A 69 11.73 -6.02 11.53
N CYS A 70 11.18 -5.02 10.83
CA CYS A 70 10.86 -5.10 9.41
C CYS A 70 12.09 -5.33 8.54
N VAL A 71 13.12 -4.51 8.75
CA VAL A 71 14.39 -4.62 8.03
C VAL A 71 15.07 -5.96 8.34
N PHE A 72 15.03 -6.40 9.60
CA PHE A 72 15.70 -7.63 10.01
C PHE A 72 15.09 -8.88 9.36
N TYR A 73 13.77 -9.03 9.38
CA TYR A 73 13.13 -10.18 8.73
C TYR A 73 13.30 -10.14 7.20
N THR A 74 13.33 -8.94 6.61
CA THR A 74 13.56 -8.75 5.17
C THR A 74 14.98 -9.12 4.77
N ALA A 75 15.97 -8.75 5.58
CA ALA A 75 17.38 -9.02 5.33
C ALA A 75 17.71 -10.52 5.39
N ILE A 76 17.14 -11.24 6.36
CA ILE A 76 17.40 -12.68 6.54
C ILE A 76 16.62 -13.52 5.52
N GLY A 77 15.38 -13.15 5.24
CA GLY A 77 14.45 -13.99 4.48
C GLY A 77 14.63 -13.96 2.96
N GLY A 78 15.29 -12.93 2.41
CA GLY A 78 15.38 -12.71 0.97
C GLY A 78 14.02 -12.51 0.29
N LEU A 79 14.01 -12.45 -1.05
CA LEU A 79 12.80 -12.10 -1.83
C LEU A 79 11.64 -13.09 -1.59
N LYS A 80 11.93 -14.39 -1.41
CA LYS A 80 10.90 -15.42 -1.18
C LYS A 80 10.09 -15.16 0.08
N THR A 81 10.77 -14.79 1.18
CA THR A 81 10.12 -14.52 2.46
C THR A 81 9.28 -13.26 2.36
N VAL A 82 9.79 -12.22 1.71
CA VAL A 82 9.07 -10.96 1.49
C VAL A 82 7.76 -11.19 0.74
N VAL A 83 7.77 -12.02 -0.32
CA VAL A 83 6.55 -12.36 -1.07
C VAL A 83 5.55 -13.11 -0.21
N TRP A 84 6.02 -14.04 0.63
CA TRP A 84 5.14 -14.76 1.55
C TRP A 84 4.50 -13.83 2.58
N THR A 85 5.28 -12.93 3.19
CA THR A 85 4.78 -11.95 4.16
C THR A 85 3.82 -10.95 3.53
N ASP A 86 4.09 -10.49 2.30
CA ASP A 86 3.21 -9.58 1.56
C ASP A 86 1.86 -10.22 1.21
N THR A 87 1.88 -11.52 0.87
CA THR A 87 0.66 -12.29 0.61
C THR A 87 -0.18 -12.40 1.89
N LEU A 88 0.44 -12.71 3.04
CA LEU A 88 -0.25 -12.78 4.33
C LEU A 88 -0.82 -11.42 4.75
N GLN A 89 -0.08 -10.34 4.54
CA GLN A 89 -0.53 -8.98 4.82
C GLN A 89 -1.75 -8.62 3.95
N SER A 90 -1.70 -8.91 2.65
CA SER A 90 -2.81 -8.64 1.72
C SER A 90 -4.09 -9.40 2.09
N ILE A 91 -3.98 -10.68 2.47
CA ILE A 91 -5.11 -11.48 2.94
C ILE A 91 -5.68 -10.89 4.24
N SER A 92 -4.81 -10.51 5.18
CA SER A 92 -5.22 -9.95 6.47
C SER A 92 -5.96 -8.62 6.30
N ILE A 93 -5.48 -7.74 5.41
CA ILE A 93 -6.16 -6.47 5.09
C ILE A 93 -7.52 -6.73 4.45
N LEU A 94 -7.61 -7.69 3.53
CA LEU A 94 -8.88 -8.04 2.89
C LEU A 94 -9.90 -8.53 3.93
N LEU A 95 -9.52 -9.47 4.78
CA LEU A 95 -10.40 -9.97 5.85
C LEU A 95 -10.80 -8.85 6.82
N GLY A 96 -9.85 -8.02 7.25
CA GLY A 96 -10.12 -6.86 8.10
C GLY A 96 -11.12 -5.90 7.45
N SER A 97 -10.99 -5.64 6.15
CA SER A 97 -11.91 -4.77 5.42
C SER A 97 -13.33 -5.34 5.37
N VAL A 98 -13.48 -6.66 5.18
CA VAL A 98 -14.79 -7.34 5.17
C VAL A 98 -15.45 -7.27 6.55
N VAL A 99 -14.69 -7.48 7.62
CA VAL A 99 -15.20 -7.38 9.00
C VAL A 99 -15.65 -5.95 9.31
N VAL A 100 -14.83 -4.95 8.97
CA VAL A 100 -15.17 -3.53 9.16
C VAL A 100 -16.43 -3.15 8.37
N LEU A 101 -16.55 -3.63 7.12
CA LEU A 101 -17.75 -3.43 6.32
C LEU A 101 -18.99 -4.10 6.96
N ALA A 102 -18.88 -5.34 7.40
CA ALA A 102 -19.99 -6.05 8.03
C ALA A 102 -20.45 -5.38 9.33
N MET A 103 -19.51 -4.95 10.19
CA MET A 103 -19.82 -4.20 11.41
C MET A 103 -20.44 -2.84 11.09
N GLY A 104 -19.92 -2.14 10.07
CA GLY A 104 -20.48 -0.87 9.60
C GLY A 104 -21.92 -1.02 9.10
N LEU A 105 -22.21 -2.09 8.35
CA LEU A 105 -23.56 -2.41 7.89
C LEU A 105 -24.50 -2.73 9.06
N TYR A 106 -24.03 -3.49 10.05
CA TYR A 106 -24.81 -3.82 11.24
C TYR A 106 -25.15 -2.57 12.07
N GLN A 107 -24.15 -1.74 12.40
CA GLN A 107 -24.35 -0.50 13.16
C GLN A 107 -25.23 0.50 12.41
N SER A 108 -25.12 0.57 11.09
CA SER A 108 -25.93 1.48 10.29
C SER A 108 -27.37 0.99 10.10
N GLY A 109 -27.77 -0.18 10.61
CA GLY A 109 -29.14 -0.70 10.45
C GLY A 109 -29.43 -1.32 9.07
N GLY A 110 -28.39 -1.80 8.39
CA GLY A 110 -28.49 -2.51 7.11
C GLY A 110 -28.09 -1.66 5.89
N VAL A 111 -27.89 -2.34 4.75
CA VAL A 111 -27.41 -1.75 3.48
C VAL A 111 -28.35 -0.63 2.99
N GLY A 112 -29.67 -0.79 3.19
CA GLY A 112 -30.65 0.21 2.79
C GLY A 112 -30.52 1.53 3.54
N ASN A 113 -30.19 1.48 4.83
CA ASN A 113 -30.01 2.69 5.63
C ASN A 113 -28.64 3.34 5.36
N VAL A 114 -27.59 2.56 5.06
CA VAL A 114 -26.32 3.11 4.54
C VAL A 114 -26.53 3.88 3.25
N PHE A 115 -27.28 3.32 2.29
CA PHE A 115 -27.61 4.01 1.04
C PHE A 115 -28.45 5.26 1.25
N LYS A 116 -29.37 5.23 2.22
CA LYS A 116 -30.17 6.39 2.60
C LYS A 116 -29.32 7.49 3.23
N ILE A 117 -28.44 7.14 4.18
CA ILE A 117 -27.48 8.09 4.79
C ILE A 117 -26.49 8.62 3.74
N ALA A 118 -26.05 7.80 2.79
CA ALA A 118 -25.17 8.24 1.72
C ALA A 118 -25.89 9.19 0.74
N ARG A 119 -27.19 8.99 0.50
CA ARG A 119 -28.05 9.90 -0.28
C ARG A 119 -28.30 11.21 0.46
N ASP A 120 -28.72 11.13 1.72
CA ASP A 120 -29.04 12.29 2.56
C ASP A 120 -27.79 13.12 2.89
N GLY A 121 -26.62 12.47 3.01
CA GLY A 121 -25.33 13.12 3.18
C GLY A 121 -24.71 13.68 1.89
N GLY A 122 -25.44 13.67 0.76
CA GLY A 122 -24.99 14.21 -0.52
C GLY A 122 -23.82 13.47 -1.18
N ARG A 123 -23.41 12.30 -0.64
CA ARG A 123 -22.26 11.52 -1.13
C ARG A 123 -22.55 10.76 -2.43
N LEU A 124 -23.82 10.61 -2.78
CA LEU A 124 -24.27 9.96 -4.01
C LEU A 124 -24.54 10.95 -5.16
N ASP A 125 -24.53 12.26 -4.91
CA ASP A 125 -24.75 13.30 -5.91
C ASP A 125 -23.44 13.68 -6.64
N VAL A 126 -22.79 12.68 -7.25
CA VAL A 126 -21.54 12.90 -8.01
C VAL A 126 -21.77 13.82 -9.22
N PHE A 127 -23.00 13.87 -9.74
CA PHE A 127 -23.38 14.69 -10.89
C PHE A 127 -23.65 16.17 -10.57
N LYS A 128 -23.93 16.52 -9.31
CA LYS A 128 -24.27 17.91 -8.96
C LYS A 128 -23.07 18.85 -9.02
N TYR A 129 -21.85 18.32 -8.88
CA TYR A 129 -20.60 19.08 -9.00
C TYR A 129 -20.18 19.36 -10.45
N VAL A 130 -20.80 18.73 -11.46
CA VAL A 130 -20.46 18.91 -12.89
C VAL A 130 -21.38 19.93 -13.58
N THR A 131 -22.57 20.20 -13.01
CA THR A 131 -23.60 21.06 -13.64
C THR A 131 -23.65 22.49 -13.10
N GLU A 132 -22.88 22.83 -12.05
CA GLU A 132 -22.77 24.19 -11.50
C GLU A 132 -21.44 24.89 -11.89
N ARG A 133 -21.18 24.99 -13.20
CA ARG A 133 -20.29 26.01 -13.78
C ARG A 133 -21.05 26.88 -14.76
#